data_AF-A0A529KTX9-F1
#
_entry.id   AF-A0A529KTX9-F1
#
_cell.length_a   1.000
_cell.length_b   1.000
_cell.length_c   1.000
_cell.angle_alpha   90.00
_cell.angle_beta   90.00
_cell.angle_gamma   90.00
#
_symmetry.space_group_name_H-M   'P 1'
#
loop_
_entity.id
_entity.type
_entity.pdbx_description
1 polymer ?
#
loop_
_entity_poly.entity_id
_entity_poly.type
_entity_poly.pdbx_seq_one_letter_code
_entity_poly.pdbx_strand_id
1 'polypeptide(L)'
;MLRVEPRLSDEDLLDRFQCAAFGYFLETVNPENGLVADTSRPNWPASIAVVGFALSCYPVGVERGWMTRDAAVKLTLATLRFFWNSRQGNGDDVTGHKGFYYHFLDIRTGLRTWRCELSMVDTALLMAGVLVAGAYFTGDNDEETEIRELAEVLYRRVDWRWAQGSNSTLRQGWKPKSGFLRYGWEGYNEATMLYVLAMASPDKPASDDSYAGWTATYRWENIYGYDVLYGGPLFMHQFSHAWIDFDGIRDAFMREKNSDYFENSRRATYLHRDYARHNPSGYDGYGEGLWGLSAGDGPGNFRAKIERRPRKFSGYAARGAPFGPDDGTIAPWSYLASLPFAPEICLPALRHLRERHPEVVDSFRVPSGFN
;
A
#
# COMPACT_ATOMS: atom_id res chain seq x y z
N MET A 1 31.04 15.29 24.63
CA MET A 1 30.49 16.25 23.66
C MET A 1 29.56 15.48 22.73
N LEU A 2 28.25 15.53 22.99
CA LEU A 2 27.26 15.05 22.02
C LEU A 2 27.37 15.97 20.80
N ARG A 3 27.83 15.43 19.66
CA ARG A 3 27.76 16.17 18.39
C ARG A 3 26.28 16.40 18.12
N VAL A 4 25.83 17.64 18.30
CA VAL A 4 24.54 18.07 17.77
C VAL A 4 24.72 18.08 16.25
N GLU A 5 24.21 17.04 15.58
CA GLU A 5 24.15 17.07 14.12
C GLU A 5 23.37 18.32 13.69
N PRO A 6 23.86 19.07 12.69
CA PRO A 6 23.13 20.24 12.20
C PRO A 6 21.75 19.82 11.73
N ARG A 7 20.73 20.62 12.09
CA ARG A 7 19.35 20.37 11.69
C ARG A 7 19.25 20.40 10.17
N LEU A 8 18.98 19.24 9.58
CA LEU A 8 18.74 19.10 8.13
C LEU A 8 17.59 20.02 7.69
N SER A 9 17.72 20.58 6.48
CA SER A 9 16.60 21.22 5.78
C SER A 9 15.45 20.21 5.58
N ASP A 10 14.23 20.67 5.31
CA ASP A 10 13.12 19.74 5.03
C ASP A 10 13.41 18.92 3.76
N GLU A 11 14.01 19.53 2.74
CA GLU A 11 14.38 18.85 1.50
C GLU A 11 15.43 17.75 1.73
N ASP A 12 16.54 18.07 2.39
CA ASP A 12 17.59 17.07 2.71
C ASP A 12 17.06 15.96 3.62
N LEU A 13 16.13 16.29 4.53
CA LEU A 13 15.50 15.31 5.40
C LEU A 13 14.67 14.32 4.58
N LEU A 14 13.81 14.84 3.71
CA LEU A 14 12.93 14.02 2.88
C LEU A 14 13.72 13.18 1.88
N ASP A 15 14.72 13.75 1.22
CA ASP A 15 15.57 13.02 0.27
C ASP A 15 16.22 11.79 0.94
N ARG A 16 16.73 11.94 2.17
CA ARG A 16 17.31 10.81 2.91
C ARG A 16 16.29 9.74 3.29
N PHE A 17 15.09 10.12 3.73
CA PHE A 17 14.02 9.16 4.01
C PHE A 17 13.57 8.43 2.74
N GLN A 18 13.41 9.14 1.62
CA GLN A 18 13.01 8.56 0.36
C GLN A 18 14.09 7.62 -0.19
N CYS A 19 15.36 8.03 -0.17
CA CYS A 19 16.49 7.19 -0.60
C CYS A 19 16.62 5.94 0.28
N ALA A 20 16.47 6.08 1.61
CA ALA A 20 16.55 4.95 2.53
C ALA A 20 15.38 3.96 2.33
N ALA A 21 14.17 4.47 2.07
CA ALA A 21 13.01 3.65 1.72
C ALA A 21 13.19 2.96 0.35
N PHE A 22 13.75 3.65 -0.65
CA PHE A 22 14.07 3.05 -1.94
C PHE A 22 15.08 1.89 -1.82
N GLY A 23 16.08 2.05 -0.95
CA GLY A 23 17.07 1.01 -0.66
C GLY A 23 16.47 -0.32 -0.19
N TYR A 24 15.29 -0.31 0.44
CA TYR A 24 14.57 -1.54 0.80
C TYR A 24 14.32 -2.44 -0.42
N PHE A 25 13.87 -1.86 -1.54
CA PHE A 25 13.59 -2.65 -2.76
C PHE A 25 14.85 -3.28 -3.31
N LEU A 26 15.98 -2.56 -3.28
CA LEU A 26 17.26 -3.07 -3.80
C LEU A 26 17.85 -4.18 -2.92
N GLU A 27 17.63 -4.11 -1.62
CA GLU A 27 18.14 -5.08 -0.66
C GLU A 27 17.29 -6.36 -0.58
N THR A 28 16.02 -6.27 -0.96
CA THR A 28 15.04 -7.36 -0.77
C THR A 28 14.51 -7.97 -2.07
N VAL A 29 14.94 -7.47 -3.23
CA VAL A 29 14.62 -8.04 -4.54
C VAL A 29 15.48 -9.27 -4.83
N ASN A 30 14.86 -10.31 -5.39
CA ASN A 30 15.56 -11.38 -6.07
C ASN A 30 15.83 -10.93 -7.52
N PRO A 31 17.10 -10.68 -7.91
CA PRO A 31 17.41 -10.15 -9.24
C PRO A 31 17.12 -11.12 -10.39
N GLU A 32 16.95 -12.43 -10.12
CA GLU A 32 16.69 -13.44 -11.15
C GLU A 32 15.25 -13.40 -11.68
N ASN A 33 14.30 -13.05 -10.81
CA ASN A 33 12.87 -13.05 -11.15
C ASN A 33 12.14 -11.75 -10.77
N GLY A 34 12.87 -10.79 -10.18
CA GLY A 34 12.36 -9.48 -9.80
C GLY A 34 11.30 -9.49 -8.69
N LEU A 35 11.12 -10.60 -7.97
CA LEU A 35 10.25 -10.68 -6.80
C LEU A 35 10.88 -9.98 -5.61
N VAL A 36 10.07 -9.27 -4.82
CA VAL A 36 10.51 -8.49 -3.67
C VAL A 36 9.90 -9.05 -2.40
N ALA A 37 10.72 -9.31 -1.38
CA ALA A 37 10.26 -9.80 -0.08
C ALA A 37 9.22 -8.85 0.53
N ASP A 38 8.26 -9.39 1.28
CA ASP A 38 7.23 -8.61 1.98
C ASP A 38 7.79 -7.80 3.18
N THR A 39 8.92 -8.25 3.72
CA THR A 39 9.59 -7.63 4.87
C THR A 39 11.10 -7.84 4.78
N SER A 40 11.86 -7.04 5.52
CA SER A 40 13.31 -7.18 5.66
C SER A 40 13.74 -8.36 6.55
N ARG A 41 12.78 -9.08 7.15
CA ARG A 41 13.07 -10.30 7.93
C ARG A 41 13.63 -11.39 7.01
N PRO A 42 14.63 -12.17 7.47
CA PRO A 42 15.21 -13.22 6.66
C PRO A 42 14.19 -14.33 6.34
N ASN A 43 14.31 -14.93 5.16
CA ASN A 43 13.52 -16.08 4.70
C ASN A 43 12.00 -15.83 4.63
N TRP A 44 11.58 -14.59 4.34
CA TRP A 44 10.17 -14.26 4.14
C TRP A 44 9.78 -14.40 2.65
N PRO A 45 8.52 -14.78 2.33
CA PRO A 45 8.03 -14.76 0.96
C PRO A 45 7.99 -13.35 0.37
N ALA A 46 7.89 -13.32 -0.97
CA ALA A 46 7.57 -12.13 -1.72
C ALA A 46 6.09 -11.77 -1.60
N SER A 47 5.78 -10.48 -1.64
CA SER A 47 4.42 -9.95 -1.74
C SER A 47 4.22 -9.28 -3.10
N ILE A 48 3.16 -9.67 -3.82
CA ILE A 48 2.92 -9.12 -5.16
C ILE A 48 2.55 -7.63 -5.13
N ALA A 49 1.94 -7.13 -4.04
CA ALA A 49 1.69 -5.70 -3.86
C ALA A 49 3.00 -4.93 -3.73
N VAL A 50 3.96 -5.45 -2.95
CA VAL A 50 5.29 -4.84 -2.78
C VAL A 50 6.04 -4.82 -4.12
N VAL A 51 5.91 -5.86 -4.95
CA VAL A 51 6.47 -5.85 -6.31
C VAL A 51 5.85 -4.75 -7.18
N GLY A 52 4.55 -4.50 -7.07
CA GLY A 52 3.88 -3.37 -7.73
C GLY A 52 4.43 -2.01 -7.31
N PHE A 53 4.62 -1.80 -6.01
CA PHE A 53 5.27 -0.59 -5.49
C PHE A 53 6.73 -0.49 -5.98
N ALA A 54 7.49 -1.58 -5.98
CA ALA A 54 8.88 -1.58 -6.45
C ALA A 54 9.00 -1.15 -7.92
N LEU A 55 8.17 -1.72 -8.80
CA LEU A 55 8.11 -1.32 -10.22
C LEU A 55 7.77 0.17 -10.39
N SER A 56 6.96 0.73 -9.50
CA SER A 56 6.62 2.15 -9.50
C SER A 56 7.75 3.03 -8.96
N CYS A 57 8.56 2.49 -8.04
CA CYS A 57 9.69 3.20 -7.43
C CYS A 57 10.98 3.15 -8.27
N TYR A 58 11.15 2.20 -9.20
CA TYR A 58 12.33 2.20 -10.08
C TYR A 58 12.44 3.46 -10.95
N PRO A 59 11.38 3.95 -11.61
CA PRO A 59 11.39 5.27 -12.26
C PRO A 59 11.83 6.40 -11.32
N VAL A 60 11.30 6.43 -10.10
CA VAL A 60 11.69 7.43 -9.09
C VAL A 60 13.18 7.35 -8.77
N GLY A 61 13.72 6.14 -8.59
CA GLY A 61 15.14 5.92 -8.36
C GLY A 61 16.03 6.35 -9.53
N VAL A 62 15.54 6.22 -10.77
CA VAL A 62 16.24 6.72 -11.97
C VAL A 62 16.24 8.24 -12.01
N GLU A 63 15.08 8.88 -11.86
CA GLU A 63 14.95 10.35 -11.89
C GLU A 63 15.69 11.03 -10.73
N ARG A 64 15.81 10.35 -9.59
CA ARG A 64 16.59 10.81 -8.42
C ARG A 64 18.07 10.45 -8.48
N GLY A 65 18.51 9.68 -9.48
CA GLY A 65 19.91 9.25 -9.61
C GLY A 65 20.38 8.22 -8.58
N TRP A 66 19.46 7.56 -7.87
CA TRP A 66 19.76 6.47 -6.92
C TRP A 66 20.02 5.13 -7.63
N MET A 67 19.57 5.00 -8.88
CA MET A 67 19.72 3.82 -9.72
C MET A 67 19.91 4.25 -11.18
N THR A 68 20.72 3.51 -11.95
CA THR A 68 20.86 3.76 -13.39
C THR A 68 19.63 3.25 -14.15
N ARG A 69 19.29 3.89 -15.27
CA ARG A 69 18.17 3.45 -16.13
C ARG A 69 18.34 1.98 -16.58
N ASP A 70 19.55 1.60 -16.99
CA ASP A 70 19.85 0.22 -17.41
C ASP A 70 19.60 -0.81 -16.29
N ALA A 71 19.95 -0.49 -15.04
CA ALA A 71 19.68 -1.37 -13.91
C ALA A 71 18.17 -1.51 -13.65
N ALA A 72 17.43 -0.40 -13.77
CA ALA A 72 15.99 -0.37 -13.62
C ALA A 72 15.28 -1.17 -14.74
N VAL A 73 15.71 -1.03 -16.00
CA VAL A 73 15.20 -1.80 -17.15
C VAL A 73 15.42 -3.30 -16.92
N LYS A 74 16.62 -3.72 -16.50
CA LYS A 74 16.94 -5.13 -16.25
C LYS A 74 16.07 -5.75 -15.15
N LEU A 75 15.93 -5.07 -14.01
CA LEU A 75 15.06 -5.56 -12.92
C LEU A 75 13.59 -5.60 -13.34
N THR A 76 13.12 -4.56 -14.05
CA THR A 76 11.76 -4.51 -14.59
C THR A 76 11.49 -5.69 -15.54
N LEU A 77 12.37 -5.94 -16.50
CA LEU A 77 12.24 -7.09 -17.42
C LEU A 77 12.28 -8.43 -16.69
N ALA A 78 13.13 -8.59 -15.67
CA ALA A 78 13.15 -9.81 -14.86
C ALA A 78 11.78 -10.06 -14.21
N THR A 79 11.18 -9.03 -13.59
CA THR A 79 9.83 -9.10 -13.00
C THR A 79 8.76 -9.41 -14.04
N LEU A 80 8.70 -8.66 -15.15
CA LEU A 80 7.65 -8.81 -16.15
C LEU A 80 7.74 -10.16 -16.87
N ARG A 81 8.94 -10.59 -17.26
CA ARG A 81 9.16 -11.92 -17.87
C ARG A 81 8.80 -13.03 -16.90
N PHE A 82 9.10 -12.91 -15.61
CA PHE A 82 8.68 -13.88 -14.59
C PHE A 82 7.15 -14.01 -14.57
N PHE A 83 6.41 -12.91 -14.40
CA PHE A 83 4.94 -12.98 -14.31
C PHE A 83 4.28 -13.44 -15.60
N TRP A 84 4.83 -13.06 -16.75
CA TRP A 84 4.35 -13.49 -18.06
C TRP A 84 4.46 -15.02 -18.21
N ASN A 85 5.66 -15.55 -17.99
CA ASN A 85 5.97 -16.98 -18.13
C ASN A 85 5.49 -17.83 -16.95
N SER A 86 5.04 -17.20 -15.86
CA SER A 86 4.61 -17.90 -14.65
C SER A 86 3.46 -18.88 -14.90
N ARG A 87 3.49 -19.99 -14.15
CA ARG A 87 2.46 -21.03 -14.25
C ARG A 87 1.14 -20.49 -13.71
N GLN A 88 0.10 -20.54 -14.55
CA GLN A 88 -1.28 -20.27 -14.15
C GLN A 88 -2.06 -21.58 -14.01
N GLY A 89 -2.95 -21.67 -13.03
CA GLY A 89 -3.80 -22.84 -12.83
C GLY A 89 -4.68 -22.71 -11.58
N ASN A 90 -5.52 -23.71 -11.34
CA ASN A 90 -6.41 -23.74 -10.17
C ASN A 90 -5.85 -24.59 -9.01
N GLY A 91 -4.55 -24.91 -9.05
CA GLY A 91 -3.85 -25.76 -8.10
C GLY A 91 -3.01 -24.99 -7.09
N ASP A 92 -2.33 -25.74 -6.22
CA ASP A 92 -1.47 -25.20 -5.16
C ASP A 92 -0.06 -24.83 -5.68
N ASP A 93 0.47 -25.56 -6.68
CA ASP A 93 1.82 -25.37 -7.24
C ASP A 93 1.84 -24.48 -8.50
N VAL A 94 1.24 -23.30 -8.38
CA VAL A 94 1.16 -22.29 -9.45
C VAL A 94 1.34 -20.88 -8.87
N THR A 95 1.70 -19.92 -9.71
CA THR A 95 1.90 -18.50 -9.32
C THR A 95 0.56 -17.74 -9.29
N GLY A 96 -0.39 -18.14 -10.13
CA GLY A 96 -1.67 -17.45 -10.24
C GLY A 96 -2.77 -18.24 -10.93
N HIS A 97 -3.93 -17.64 -11.07
CA HIS A 97 -5.06 -18.15 -11.84
C HIS A 97 -5.79 -17.00 -12.51
N LYS A 98 -6.21 -17.19 -13.77
CA LYS A 98 -7.04 -16.19 -14.49
C LYS A 98 -6.39 -14.81 -14.61
N GLY A 99 -5.06 -14.75 -14.59
CA GLY A 99 -4.29 -13.52 -14.60
C GLY A 99 -4.15 -12.85 -13.23
N PHE A 100 -4.84 -13.35 -12.19
CA PHE A 100 -4.59 -12.96 -10.81
C PHE A 100 -3.44 -13.75 -10.22
N TYR A 101 -2.78 -13.17 -9.22
CA TYR A 101 -1.64 -13.77 -8.54
C TYR A 101 -1.93 -13.98 -7.05
N TYR A 102 -1.26 -14.97 -6.46
CA TYR A 102 -1.36 -15.22 -5.03
C TYR A 102 -0.67 -14.10 -4.24
N HIS A 103 -1.28 -13.67 -3.13
CA HIS A 103 -0.78 -12.62 -2.25
C HIS A 103 0.71 -12.79 -1.97
N PHE A 104 1.09 -13.99 -1.52
CA PHE A 104 2.45 -14.37 -1.19
C PHE A 104 2.98 -15.47 -2.12
N LEU A 105 4.20 -15.24 -2.62
CA LEU A 105 4.93 -16.17 -3.45
C LEU A 105 6.28 -16.50 -2.78
N ASP A 106 6.73 -17.74 -2.93
CA ASP A 106 8.09 -18.10 -2.54
C ASP A 106 9.07 -17.31 -3.42
N ILE A 107 10.00 -16.60 -2.78
CA ILE A 107 10.82 -15.59 -3.48
C ILE A 107 11.74 -16.19 -4.54
N ARG A 108 12.06 -17.49 -4.44
CA ARG A 108 12.94 -18.18 -5.40
C ARG A 108 12.13 -18.83 -6.52
N THR A 109 11.12 -19.61 -6.15
CA THR A 109 10.36 -20.45 -7.09
C THR A 109 9.16 -19.73 -7.70
N GLY A 110 8.66 -18.67 -7.07
CA GLY A 110 7.46 -17.96 -7.51
C GLY A 110 6.17 -18.75 -7.32
N LEU A 111 6.18 -19.80 -6.50
CA LEU A 111 5.01 -20.61 -6.20
C LEU A 111 4.26 -20.05 -4.99
N ARG A 112 2.95 -20.27 -4.94
CA ARG A 112 2.08 -19.89 -3.82
C ARG A 112 2.66 -20.30 -2.46
N THR A 113 2.67 -19.37 -1.50
CA THR A 113 3.11 -19.61 -0.11
C THR A 113 1.96 -19.55 0.89
N TRP A 114 2.10 -20.28 2.00
CA TRP A 114 1.18 -20.27 3.17
C TRP A 114 -0.29 -20.51 2.87
N ARG A 115 -0.62 -21.13 1.73
CA ARG A 115 -2.01 -21.32 1.28
C ARG A 115 -2.79 -19.99 1.25
N CYS A 116 -2.10 -18.89 0.95
CA CYS A 116 -2.70 -17.58 0.76
C CYS A 116 -3.67 -17.57 -0.42
N GLU A 117 -4.59 -16.63 -0.45
CA GLU A 117 -5.52 -16.41 -1.54
C GLU A 117 -4.84 -15.81 -2.77
N LEU A 118 -5.43 -16.04 -3.95
CA LEU A 118 -5.34 -15.06 -5.01
C LEU A 118 -5.92 -13.77 -4.48
N SER A 119 -5.15 -12.70 -4.52
CA SER A 119 -5.55 -11.41 -3.95
C SER A 119 -5.89 -10.46 -5.07
N MET A 120 -7.15 -10.04 -5.14
CA MET A 120 -7.62 -9.14 -6.19
C MET A 120 -7.02 -7.75 -6.01
N VAL A 121 -6.96 -7.26 -4.77
CA VAL A 121 -6.38 -5.93 -4.48
C VAL A 121 -4.87 -5.94 -4.73
N ASP A 122 -4.13 -6.97 -4.30
CA ASP A 122 -2.68 -6.99 -4.50
C ASP A 122 -2.30 -7.23 -5.96
N THR A 123 -3.13 -7.98 -6.71
CA THR A 123 -2.99 -8.06 -8.18
C THR A 123 -3.21 -6.68 -8.81
N ALA A 124 -4.18 -5.89 -8.36
CA ALA A 124 -4.39 -4.54 -8.87
C ALA A 124 -3.20 -3.62 -8.55
N LEU A 125 -2.64 -3.69 -7.34
CA LEU A 125 -1.44 -2.93 -6.98
C LEU A 125 -0.22 -3.37 -7.81
N LEU A 126 -0.06 -4.68 -8.07
CA LEU A 126 0.95 -5.19 -9.00
C LEU A 126 0.75 -4.60 -10.40
N MET A 127 -0.47 -4.65 -10.94
CA MET A 127 -0.77 -4.14 -12.27
C MET A 127 -0.57 -2.63 -12.38
N ALA A 128 -0.84 -1.86 -11.31
CA ALA A 128 -0.53 -0.43 -11.28
C ALA A 128 0.97 -0.18 -11.49
N GLY A 129 1.83 -0.93 -10.81
CA GLY A 129 3.29 -0.86 -11.02
C GLY A 129 3.75 -1.32 -12.40
N VAL A 130 3.15 -2.39 -12.92
CA VAL A 130 3.40 -2.89 -14.27
C VAL A 130 3.08 -1.82 -15.32
N LEU A 131 1.93 -1.14 -15.17
CA LEU A 131 1.52 -0.06 -16.07
C LEU A 131 2.40 1.18 -15.94
N VAL A 132 2.84 1.54 -14.74
CA VAL A 132 3.83 2.63 -14.54
C VAL A 132 5.13 2.32 -15.29
N ALA A 133 5.64 1.08 -15.18
CA ALA A 133 6.84 0.67 -15.90
C ALA A 133 6.65 0.79 -17.42
N GLY A 134 5.53 0.29 -17.95
CA GLY A 134 5.18 0.44 -19.36
C GLY A 134 5.04 1.89 -19.82
N ALA A 135 4.53 2.79 -18.98
CA ALA A 135 4.39 4.20 -19.31
C ALA A 135 5.71 4.98 -19.26
N TYR A 136 6.65 4.58 -18.39
CA TYR A 136 7.90 5.30 -18.17
C TYR A 136 9.05 4.85 -19.10
N PHE A 137 9.16 3.55 -19.38
CA PHE A 137 10.21 2.99 -20.23
C PHE A 137 9.83 3.07 -21.72
N THR A 138 10.06 4.24 -22.31
CA THR A 138 9.66 4.61 -23.69
C THR A 138 10.81 4.74 -24.69
N GLY A 139 12.02 4.31 -24.31
CA GLY A 139 13.19 4.32 -25.19
C GLY A 139 12.98 3.50 -26.47
N ASP A 140 13.61 3.96 -27.55
CA ASP A 140 13.62 3.30 -28.86
C ASP A 140 14.69 2.19 -28.89
N ASN A 141 14.48 1.16 -28.08
CA ASN A 141 15.30 -0.04 -28.02
C ASN A 141 14.43 -1.27 -27.72
N ASP A 142 14.98 -2.46 -27.99
CA ASP A 142 14.25 -3.73 -27.86
C ASP A 142 13.80 -4.01 -26.42
N GLU A 143 14.64 -3.70 -25.43
CA GLU A 143 14.35 -3.97 -24.01
C GLU A 143 13.18 -3.14 -23.49
N GLU A 144 13.17 -1.82 -23.75
CA GLU A 144 12.08 -0.95 -23.35
C GLU A 144 10.81 -1.18 -24.18
N THR A 145 10.96 -1.60 -25.45
CA THR A 145 9.81 -2.06 -26.26
C THR A 145 9.16 -3.30 -25.64
N GLU A 146 9.95 -4.28 -25.22
CA GLU A 146 9.45 -5.46 -24.54
C GLU A 146 8.78 -5.13 -23.20
N ILE A 147 9.29 -4.16 -22.43
CA ILE A 147 8.62 -3.69 -21.20
C ILE A 147 7.20 -3.21 -21.51
N ARG A 148 7.02 -2.37 -22.54
CA ARG A 148 5.70 -1.85 -22.92
C ARG A 148 4.75 -2.96 -23.36
N GLU A 149 5.24 -3.88 -24.17
CA GLU A 149 4.46 -5.02 -24.64
C GLU A 149 4.04 -5.94 -23.49
N LEU A 150 4.98 -6.32 -22.63
CA LEU A 150 4.72 -7.17 -21.47
C LEU A 150 3.76 -6.51 -20.48
N ALA A 151 3.89 -5.20 -20.26
CA ALA A 151 3.00 -4.46 -19.37
C ALA A 151 1.55 -4.50 -19.86
N GLU A 152 1.34 -4.24 -21.15
CA GLU A 152 0.02 -4.29 -21.78
C GLU A 152 -0.59 -5.70 -21.70
N VAL A 153 0.15 -6.74 -22.12
CA VAL A 153 -0.40 -8.10 -22.16
C VAL A 153 -0.65 -8.67 -20.76
N LEU A 154 0.14 -8.29 -19.75
CA LEU A 154 -0.09 -8.68 -18.36
C LEU A 154 -1.37 -8.06 -17.81
N TYR A 155 -1.59 -6.76 -18.03
CA TYR A 155 -2.81 -6.10 -17.59
C TYR A 155 -4.06 -6.67 -18.28
N ARG A 156 -3.99 -6.89 -19.60
CA ARG A 156 -5.07 -7.53 -20.39
C ARG A 156 -5.38 -8.96 -19.98
N ARG A 157 -4.39 -9.70 -19.44
CA ARG A 157 -4.55 -11.09 -19.02
C ARG A 157 -5.58 -11.23 -17.90
N VAL A 158 -5.69 -10.24 -17.01
CA VAL A 158 -6.48 -10.29 -15.79
C VAL A 158 -7.98 -10.35 -16.10
N ASP A 159 -8.65 -11.38 -15.57
CA ASP A 159 -10.07 -11.64 -15.80
C ASP A 159 -10.95 -11.02 -14.70
N TRP A 160 -11.08 -9.69 -14.71
CA TRP A 160 -11.85 -8.96 -13.70
C TRP A 160 -13.32 -9.38 -13.65
N ARG A 161 -13.90 -9.73 -14.81
CA ARG A 161 -15.26 -10.30 -14.88
C ARG A 161 -15.38 -11.60 -14.10
N TRP A 162 -14.40 -12.50 -14.20
CA TRP A 162 -14.37 -13.73 -13.40
C TRP A 162 -14.28 -13.42 -11.89
N ALA A 163 -13.45 -12.46 -11.48
CA ALA A 163 -13.31 -12.09 -10.07
C ALA A 163 -14.57 -11.45 -9.47
N GLN A 164 -15.40 -10.81 -10.29
CA GLN A 164 -16.72 -10.32 -9.87
C GLN A 164 -17.75 -11.46 -9.80
N GLY A 165 -17.76 -12.33 -10.81
CA GLY A 165 -18.75 -13.40 -10.95
C GLY A 165 -20.17 -12.84 -11.13
N SER A 166 -21.13 -13.37 -10.39
CA SER A 166 -22.53 -12.93 -10.43
C SER A 166 -22.89 -11.88 -9.36
N ASN A 167 -21.90 -11.26 -8.72
CA ASN A 167 -22.11 -10.30 -7.63
C ASN A 167 -21.95 -8.87 -8.15
N SER A 168 -22.45 -7.89 -7.42
CA SER A 168 -22.18 -6.49 -7.74
C SER A 168 -20.70 -6.16 -7.52
N THR A 169 -20.11 -6.56 -6.38
CA THR A 169 -18.71 -6.26 -6.05
C THR A 169 -17.70 -7.31 -6.55
N LEU A 170 -16.46 -6.88 -6.80
CA LEU A 170 -15.31 -7.78 -6.96
C LEU A 170 -15.06 -8.57 -5.67
N ARG A 171 -14.73 -9.86 -5.79
CA ARG A 171 -14.40 -10.72 -4.64
C ARG A 171 -13.06 -10.33 -4.02
N GLN A 172 -12.93 -10.49 -2.70
CA GLN A 172 -11.66 -10.17 -2.03
C GLN A 172 -10.53 -11.11 -2.42
N GLY A 173 -10.84 -12.40 -2.52
CA GLY A 173 -9.85 -13.40 -2.86
C GLY A 173 -10.46 -14.71 -3.33
N TRP A 174 -9.61 -15.61 -3.79
CA TRP A 174 -9.97 -16.97 -4.21
C TRP A 174 -8.92 -17.98 -3.75
N LYS A 175 -9.34 -19.19 -3.38
CA LYS A 175 -8.43 -20.29 -3.03
C LYS A 175 -8.76 -21.56 -3.83
N PRO A 176 -7.75 -22.34 -4.24
CA PRO A 176 -7.93 -23.70 -4.74
C PRO A 176 -8.85 -24.50 -3.84
N LYS A 177 -9.73 -25.31 -4.44
CA LYS A 177 -10.72 -26.18 -3.78
C LYS A 177 -11.85 -25.45 -3.05
N SER A 178 -11.59 -24.30 -2.42
CA SER A 178 -12.58 -23.53 -1.65
C SER A 178 -13.33 -22.47 -2.45
N GLY A 179 -12.80 -22.05 -3.61
CA GLY A 179 -13.43 -21.02 -4.43
C GLY A 179 -13.20 -19.61 -3.89
N PHE A 180 -14.13 -18.71 -4.19
CA PHE A 180 -14.07 -17.32 -3.74
C PHE A 180 -14.27 -17.19 -2.22
N LEU A 181 -13.57 -16.24 -1.61
CA LEU A 181 -13.83 -15.82 -0.25
C LEU A 181 -15.25 -15.22 -0.15
N ARG A 182 -15.83 -15.30 1.06
CA ARG A 182 -17.22 -14.92 1.32
C ARG A 182 -17.51 -13.46 0.96
N TYR A 183 -16.58 -12.55 1.29
CA TYR A 183 -16.79 -11.12 1.18
C TYR A 183 -16.27 -10.55 -0.15
N GLY A 184 -16.98 -9.55 -0.65
CA GLY A 184 -16.53 -8.67 -1.72
C GLY A 184 -15.82 -7.43 -1.17
N TRP A 185 -15.28 -6.64 -2.07
CA TRP A 185 -14.76 -5.31 -1.75
C TRP A 185 -15.91 -4.30 -1.73
N GLU A 186 -16.31 -3.90 -0.52
CA GLU A 186 -17.33 -2.90 -0.21
C GLU A 186 -16.66 -1.69 0.45
N GLY A 187 -16.79 -0.50 -0.15
CA GLY A 187 -16.03 0.69 0.23
C GLY A 187 -16.65 1.49 1.38
N TYR A 188 -16.01 2.55 1.86
CA TYR A 188 -14.72 3.06 1.42
C TYR A 188 -13.55 2.28 2.08
N ASN A 189 -12.55 1.96 1.28
CA ASN A 189 -11.34 1.22 1.68
C ASN A 189 -10.23 1.39 0.63
N GLU A 190 -9.13 0.67 0.76
CA GLU A 190 -7.95 0.73 -0.12
C GLU A 190 -8.20 0.29 -1.58
N ALA A 191 -9.34 -0.33 -1.87
CA ALA A 191 -9.60 -0.99 -3.15
C ALA A 191 -9.98 -0.03 -4.30
N THR A 192 -9.77 1.28 -4.15
CA THR A 192 -10.07 2.26 -5.22
C THR A 192 -9.31 1.91 -6.51
N MET A 193 -8.01 1.62 -6.42
CA MET A 193 -7.20 1.20 -7.57
C MET A 193 -7.73 -0.09 -8.23
N LEU A 194 -8.21 -1.04 -7.43
CA LEU A 194 -8.81 -2.28 -7.94
C LEU A 194 -10.01 -1.98 -8.85
N TYR A 195 -10.92 -1.12 -8.42
CA TYR A 195 -12.10 -0.81 -9.22
C TYR A 195 -11.77 0.02 -10.46
N VAL A 196 -10.83 0.97 -10.37
CA VAL A 196 -10.38 1.75 -11.55
C VAL A 196 -9.82 0.81 -12.61
N LEU A 197 -8.87 -0.06 -12.24
CA LEU A 197 -8.24 -0.99 -13.18
C LEU A 197 -9.21 -2.06 -13.70
N ALA A 198 -10.13 -2.54 -12.86
CA ALA A 198 -11.10 -3.54 -13.26
C ALA A 198 -12.11 -3.03 -14.30
N MET A 199 -12.55 -1.77 -14.17
CA MET A 199 -13.46 -1.15 -15.14
C MET A 199 -12.75 -0.71 -16.42
N ALA A 200 -11.51 -0.24 -16.32
CA ALA A 200 -10.73 0.21 -17.46
C ALA A 200 -10.17 -0.93 -18.32
N SER A 201 -10.30 -2.19 -17.87
CA SER A 201 -9.72 -3.33 -18.59
C SER A 201 -10.35 -3.49 -19.98
N PRO A 202 -9.55 -3.59 -21.04
CA PRO A 202 -10.08 -3.62 -22.40
C PRO A 202 -10.67 -4.97 -22.80
N ASP A 203 -10.24 -6.07 -22.18
CA ASP A 203 -10.58 -7.42 -22.64
C ASP A 203 -11.61 -8.11 -21.73
N LYS A 204 -11.45 -7.99 -20.40
CA LYS A 204 -12.28 -8.71 -19.41
C LYS A 204 -12.71 -7.80 -18.26
N PRO A 205 -13.34 -6.64 -18.54
CA PRO A 205 -13.70 -5.69 -17.50
C PRO A 205 -14.73 -6.23 -16.51
N ALA A 206 -14.73 -5.69 -15.30
CA ALA A 206 -15.88 -5.80 -14.41
C ALA A 206 -17.10 -5.10 -15.04
N SER A 207 -18.33 -5.48 -14.66
CA SER A 207 -19.51 -4.81 -15.21
C SER A 207 -19.69 -3.40 -14.68
N ASP A 208 -20.44 -2.59 -15.42
CA ASP A 208 -20.71 -1.18 -15.13
C ASP A 208 -21.35 -0.94 -13.75
N ASP A 209 -22.11 -1.91 -13.22
CA ASP A 209 -22.71 -1.85 -11.88
C ASP A 209 -21.71 -2.13 -10.75
N SER A 210 -20.50 -2.57 -11.06
CA SER A 210 -19.50 -2.95 -10.05
C SER A 210 -19.07 -1.80 -9.16
N TYR A 211 -18.89 -0.61 -9.76
CA TYR A 211 -18.55 0.61 -9.03
C TYR A 211 -19.67 1.02 -8.09
N ALA A 212 -20.93 0.99 -8.55
CA ALA A 212 -22.08 1.28 -7.70
C ALA A 212 -22.19 0.29 -6.53
N GLY A 213 -21.90 -1.00 -6.77
CA GLY A 213 -21.81 -2.00 -5.71
C GLY A 213 -20.72 -1.69 -4.68
N TRP A 214 -19.55 -1.24 -5.13
CA TRP A 214 -18.44 -0.84 -4.25
C TRP A 214 -18.77 0.39 -3.40
N THR A 215 -19.34 1.43 -4.01
CA THR A 215 -19.62 2.70 -3.32
C THR A 215 -20.87 2.65 -2.43
N ALA A 216 -21.68 1.59 -2.51
CA ALA A 216 -22.94 1.47 -1.79
C ALA A 216 -22.82 1.54 -0.25
N THR A 217 -21.64 1.21 0.29
CA THR A 217 -21.38 1.18 1.74
C THR A 217 -20.55 2.37 2.22
N TYR A 218 -20.34 3.37 1.37
CA TYR A 218 -19.66 4.61 1.75
C TYR A 218 -20.33 5.26 2.96
N ARG A 219 -19.53 5.64 3.96
CA ARG A 219 -20.00 6.31 5.17
C ARG A 219 -19.35 7.69 5.26
N TRP A 220 -20.18 8.72 5.22
CA TRP A 220 -19.77 10.10 5.48
C TRP A 220 -20.02 10.41 6.94
N GLU A 221 -18.96 10.70 7.68
CA GLU A 221 -19.01 10.90 9.12
C GLU A 221 -18.48 12.29 9.48
N ASN A 222 -19.05 12.90 10.54
CA ASN A 222 -18.46 14.09 11.17
C ASN A 222 -17.72 13.65 12.43
N ILE A 223 -16.38 13.69 12.40
CA ILE A 223 -15.52 13.21 13.47
C ILE A 223 -14.56 14.32 13.87
N TYR A 224 -14.61 14.75 15.13
CA TYR A 224 -13.79 15.86 15.64
C TYR A 224 -13.91 17.16 14.80
N GLY A 225 -15.07 17.39 14.18
CA GLY A 225 -15.31 18.55 13.31
C GLY A 225 -14.87 18.37 11.86
N TYR A 226 -14.36 17.20 11.47
CA TYR A 226 -14.04 16.87 10.08
C TYR A 226 -15.14 16.03 9.44
N ASP A 227 -15.65 16.49 8.31
CA ASP A 227 -16.52 15.72 7.43
C ASP A 227 -15.68 14.84 6.50
N VAL A 228 -15.74 13.52 6.68
CA VAL A 228 -14.88 12.53 6.00
C VAL A 228 -15.68 11.34 5.48
N LEU A 229 -15.30 10.87 4.29
CA LEU A 229 -15.59 9.52 3.82
C LEU A 229 -14.69 8.57 4.61
N TYR A 230 -15.27 7.88 5.58
CA TYR A 230 -14.53 7.21 6.63
C TYR A 230 -13.91 5.89 6.16
N GLY A 231 -12.58 5.79 6.29
CA GLY A 231 -11.80 4.56 6.32
C GLY A 231 -10.94 4.58 7.59
N GLY A 232 -10.95 3.51 8.38
CA GLY A 232 -10.35 3.54 9.71
C GLY A 232 -8.82 3.65 9.71
N PRO A 233 -8.10 2.74 9.03
CA PRO A 233 -6.64 2.84 8.86
C PRO A 233 -6.21 3.88 7.81
N LEU A 234 -5.14 4.63 8.07
CA LEU A 234 -4.66 5.68 7.14
C LEU A 234 -4.29 5.16 5.76
N PHE A 235 -3.78 3.93 5.62
CA PHE A 235 -3.38 3.40 4.30
C PHE A 235 -4.53 3.37 3.28
N MET A 236 -5.78 3.25 3.75
CA MET A 236 -6.97 3.28 2.89
C MET A 236 -7.11 4.62 2.15
N HIS A 237 -6.60 5.71 2.75
CA HIS A 237 -6.58 7.06 2.20
C HIS A 237 -5.28 7.41 1.47
N GLN A 238 -4.31 6.49 1.43
CA GLN A 238 -2.96 6.76 0.92
C GLN A 238 -2.63 5.93 -0.32
N PHE A 239 -2.88 4.62 -0.29
CA PHE A 239 -2.30 3.71 -1.29
C PHE A 239 -2.70 4.04 -2.72
N SER A 240 -3.98 4.25 -3.00
CA SER A 240 -4.42 4.54 -4.38
C SER A 240 -3.89 5.88 -4.89
N HIS A 241 -3.59 6.83 -4.01
CA HIS A 241 -3.01 8.13 -4.37
C HIS A 241 -1.55 8.02 -4.84
N ALA A 242 -0.88 6.88 -4.62
CA ALA A 242 0.47 6.66 -5.14
C ALA A 242 0.51 6.59 -6.68
N TRP A 243 -0.64 6.36 -7.33
CA TRP A 243 -0.73 6.21 -8.79
C TRP A 243 -1.74 7.16 -9.45
N ILE A 244 -2.81 7.53 -8.76
CA ILE A 244 -3.81 8.46 -9.29
C ILE A 244 -3.79 9.73 -8.44
N ASP A 245 -3.56 10.85 -9.10
CA ASP A 245 -3.85 12.15 -8.52
C ASP A 245 -5.37 12.34 -8.47
N PHE A 246 -5.93 12.27 -7.26
CA PHE A 246 -7.36 12.40 -7.04
C PHE A 246 -7.79 13.85 -6.72
N ASP A 247 -6.90 14.84 -6.85
CA ASP A 247 -7.30 16.24 -6.72
C ASP A 247 -8.38 16.60 -7.76
N GLY A 248 -9.49 17.15 -7.28
CA GLY A 248 -10.66 17.46 -8.10
C GLY A 248 -11.41 16.26 -8.67
N ILE A 249 -10.98 15.00 -8.46
CA ILE A 249 -11.72 13.81 -8.91
C ILE A 249 -12.90 13.56 -7.96
N ARG A 250 -14.11 13.59 -8.52
CA ARG A 250 -15.35 13.40 -7.78
C ARG A 250 -16.27 12.43 -8.50
N ASP A 251 -16.63 11.34 -7.83
CA ASP A 251 -17.71 10.46 -8.25
C ASP A 251 -19.08 11.06 -7.88
N ALA A 252 -20.16 10.28 -8.01
CA ALA A 252 -21.49 10.76 -7.65
C ALA A 252 -21.60 11.11 -6.15
N PHE A 253 -21.04 10.27 -5.27
CA PHE A 253 -21.11 10.46 -3.83
C PHE A 253 -20.32 11.69 -3.38
N MET A 254 -19.07 11.84 -3.85
CA MET A 254 -18.19 12.94 -3.48
C MET A 254 -18.70 14.29 -4.02
N ARG A 255 -19.38 14.30 -5.18
CA ARG A 255 -20.12 15.49 -5.66
C ARG A 255 -21.24 15.90 -4.71
N GLU A 256 -22.02 14.95 -4.21
CA GLU A 256 -23.09 15.23 -3.23
C GLU A 256 -22.52 15.88 -1.95
N LYS A 257 -21.33 15.43 -1.52
CA LYS A 257 -20.65 15.96 -0.32
C LYS A 257 -19.81 17.21 -0.59
N ASN A 258 -19.79 17.71 -1.82
CA ASN A 258 -18.93 18.81 -2.25
C ASN A 258 -17.46 18.65 -1.81
N SER A 259 -16.93 17.44 -1.97
CA SER A 259 -15.55 17.07 -1.64
C SER A 259 -14.94 16.27 -2.79
N ASP A 260 -13.63 16.07 -2.78
CA ASP A 260 -12.90 15.09 -3.58
C ASP A 260 -12.09 14.18 -2.66
N TYR A 261 -11.47 13.13 -3.23
CA TYR A 261 -10.72 12.16 -2.44
C TYR A 261 -9.39 12.71 -1.92
N PHE A 262 -8.76 13.69 -2.60
CA PHE A 262 -7.56 14.34 -2.09
C PHE A 262 -7.86 15.10 -0.79
N GLU A 263 -8.88 15.95 -0.81
CA GLU A 263 -9.33 16.69 0.37
C GLU A 263 -9.82 15.72 1.46
N ASN A 264 -10.47 14.62 1.09
CA ASN A 264 -10.84 13.58 2.06
C ASN A 264 -9.62 12.98 2.78
N SER A 265 -8.57 12.62 2.03
CA SER A 265 -7.34 12.04 2.58
C SER A 265 -6.57 13.05 3.45
N ARG A 266 -6.59 14.33 3.08
CA ARG A 266 -6.11 15.43 3.93
C ARG A 266 -6.87 15.49 5.26
N ARG A 267 -8.20 15.50 5.23
CA ARG A 267 -9.03 15.49 6.46
C ARG A 267 -8.83 14.24 7.30
N ALA A 268 -8.71 13.06 6.70
CA ALA A 268 -8.41 11.82 7.42
C ALA A 268 -7.04 11.90 8.13
N THR A 269 -6.04 12.50 7.49
CA THR A 269 -4.72 12.74 8.11
C THR A 269 -4.84 13.65 9.35
N TYR A 270 -5.57 14.76 9.24
CA TYR A 270 -5.85 15.66 10.36
C TYR A 270 -6.65 14.99 11.49
N LEU A 271 -7.66 14.18 11.13
CA LEU A 271 -8.46 13.40 12.07
C LEU A 271 -7.58 12.45 12.89
N HIS A 272 -6.63 11.75 12.26
CA HIS A 272 -5.71 10.86 12.99
C HIS A 272 -4.79 11.61 13.96
N ARG A 273 -4.27 12.79 13.57
CA ARG A 273 -3.53 13.66 14.50
C ARG A 273 -4.41 14.07 15.67
N ASP A 274 -5.63 14.52 15.42
CA ASP A 274 -6.53 14.99 16.48
C ASP A 274 -7.05 13.84 17.36
N TYR A 275 -7.21 12.62 16.84
CA TYR A 275 -7.46 11.42 17.64
C TYR A 275 -6.34 11.19 18.66
N ALA A 276 -5.08 11.27 18.22
CA ALA A 276 -3.93 11.11 19.11
C ALA A 276 -3.84 12.24 20.14
N ARG A 277 -4.22 13.48 19.80
CA ARG A 277 -4.32 14.60 20.77
C ARG A 277 -5.38 14.35 21.84
N HIS A 278 -6.55 13.81 21.46
CA HIS A 278 -7.59 13.45 22.42
C HIS A 278 -7.19 12.26 23.28
N ASN A 279 -6.42 11.33 22.71
CA ASN A 279 -5.89 10.13 23.37
C ASN A 279 -6.93 9.43 24.27
N PRO A 280 -8.08 8.99 23.72
CA PRO A 280 -9.17 8.43 24.54
C PRO A 280 -8.73 7.19 25.32
N SER A 281 -7.74 6.48 24.79
CA SER A 281 -7.15 5.30 25.40
C SER A 281 -6.10 5.64 26.47
N GLY A 282 -5.54 6.85 26.50
CA GLY A 282 -4.45 7.24 27.41
C GLY A 282 -3.17 6.44 27.17
N TYR A 283 -2.73 6.31 25.92
CA TYR A 283 -1.43 5.73 25.57
C TYR A 283 -0.31 6.77 25.75
N ASP A 284 0.88 6.31 26.12
CA ASP A 284 2.02 7.21 26.30
C ASP A 284 2.45 7.81 24.95
N GLY A 285 2.96 9.04 24.98
CA GLY A 285 3.46 9.78 23.81
C GLY A 285 2.40 10.29 22.82
N TYR A 286 1.22 9.68 22.71
CA TYR A 286 0.15 10.09 21.77
C TYR A 286 -0.13 11.59 21.86
N GLY A 287 -0.11 12.28 20.71
CA GLY A 287 -0.32 13.72 20.63
C GLY A 287 0.02 14.31 19.27
N GLU A 288 0.27 15.62 19.22
CA GLU A 288 0.56 16.34 17.96
C GLU A 288 1.82 15.83 17.24
N GLY A 289 2.81 15.34 18.00
CA GLY A 289 4.07 14.80 17.47
C GLY A 289 4.11 13.29 17.31
N LEU A 290 3.10 12.56 17.83
CA LEU A 290 3.05 11.09 17.82
C LEU A 290 1.63 10.61 17.54
N TRP A 291 1.35 10.26 16.29
CA TRP A 291 0.04 9.88 15.78
C TRP A 291 0.20 8.95 14.57
N GLY A 292 -0.89 8.60 13.89
CA GLY A 292 -0.84 7.79 12.68
C GLY A 292 -1.05 6.31 12.96
N LEU A 293 -2.30 5.88 12.77
CA LEU A 293 -2.71 4.50 12.91
C LEU A 293 -2.96 3.94 11.53
N SER A 294 -2.28 2.83 11.23
CA SER A 294 -2.39 2.15 9.94
C SER A 294 -2.17 0.66 10.12
N ALA A 295 -2.28 -0.11 9.04
CA ALA A 295 -1.91 -1.51 9.05
C ALA A 295 -0.39 -1.69 9.25
N GLY A 296 -0.01 -2.64 10.10
CA GLY A 296 1.40 -2.91 10.38
C GLY A 296 1.61 -3.90 11.53
N ASP A 297 2.88 -4.22 11.79
CA ASP A 297 3.25 -5.00 12.96
C ASP A 297 3.05 -4.18 14.25
N GLY A 298 2.78 -4.89 15.33
CA GLY A 298 2.83 -4.42 16.70
C GLY A 298 3.51 -5.45 17.59
N PRO A 299 3.43 -5.30 18.92
CA PRO A 299 4.30 -6.01 19.84
C PRO A 299 3.98 -7.50 19.99
N GLY A 300 2.84 -7.97 19.46
CA GLY A 300 2.45 -9.38 19.46
C GLY A 300 1.08 -9.66 20.06
N ASN A 301 0.64 -10.92 19.96
CA ASN A 301 -0.70 -11.33 20.38
C ASN A 301 -0.75 -11.67 21.88
N PHE A 302 -0.80 -10.65 22.75
CA PHE A 302 -0.87 -10.85 24.20
C PHE A 302 -1.75 -9.82 24.90
N ARG A 303 -2.05 -10.06 26.17
CA ARG A 303 -2.72 -9.11 27.05
C ARG A 303 -1.79 -8.72 28.19
N ALA A 304 -1.76 -7.44 28.53
CA ALA A 304 -1.01 -6.95 29.68
C ALA A 304 -1.84 -5.92 30.44
N LYS A 305 -1.46 -5.67 31.70
CA LYS A 305 -2.07 -4.64 32.53
C LYS A 305 -1.07 -3.49 32.64
N ILE A 306 -1.33 -2.40 31.92
CA ILE A 306 -0.50 -1.19 31.92
C ILE A 306 -1.27 -0.11 32.68
N GLU A 307 -0.64 0.49 33.68
CA GLU A 307 -1.29 1.51 34.55
C GLU A 307 -2.64 1.06 35.10
N ARG A 308 -2.71 -0.21 35.51
CA ARG A 308 -3.92 -0.87 36.03
C ARG A 308 -5.06 -1.05 35.01
N ARG A 309 -4.88 -0.65 33.75
CA ARG A 309 -5.85 -0.87 32.65
C ARG A 309 -5.48 -2.13 31.84
N PRO A 310 -6.42 -3.03 31.57
CA PRO A 310 -6.16 -4.17 30.69
C PRO A 310 -5.99 -3.68 29.25
N ARG A 311 -4.91 -4.09 28.60
CA ARG A 311 -4.61 -3.82 27.19
C ARG A 311 -4.52 -5.14 26.44
N LYS A 312 -4.98 -5.12 25.19
CA LYS A 312 -4.81 -6.23 24.25
C LYS A 312 -3.93 -5.72 23.12
N PHE A 313 -2.84 -6.42 22.87
CA PHE A 313 -1.92 -6.15 21.78
C PHE A 313 -2.12 -7.15 20.67
N SER A 314 -1.81 -6.70 19.45
CA SER A 314 -1.84 -7.53 18.25
C SER A 314 -0.44 -7.65 17.66
N GLY A 315 -0.17 -8.79 17.00
CA GLY A 315 0.96 -8.91 16.07
C GLY A 315 0.72 -8.01 14.86
N TYR A 316 0.21 -8.55 13.76
CA TYR A 316 -0.27 -7.72 12.65
C TYR A 316 -1.72 -7.28 12.88
N ALA A 317 -2.03 -6.00 12.64
CA ALA A 317 -3.40 -5.50 12.68
C ALA A 317 -3.58 -4.25 11.80
N ALA A 318 -4.76 -4.12 11.17
CA ALA A 318 -5.20 -2.92 10.49
C ALA A 318 -5.71 -1.89 11.52
N ARG A 319 -4.79 -1.17 12.16
CA ARG A 319 -5.13 -0.17 13.19
C ARG A 319 -5.72 1.07 12.55
N GLY A 320 -6.67 1.70 13.24
CA GLY A 320 -7.40 2.81 12.65
C GLY A 320 -8.11 3.68 13.68
N ALA A 321 -8.25 4.97 13.35
CA ALA A 321 -8.87 5.95 14.23
C ALA A 321 -10.22 6.43 13.67
N PRO A 322 -11.20 6.81 14.51
CA PRO A 322 -11.24 6.58 15.96
C PRO A 322 -11.92 5.26 16.32
N PHE A 323 -12.56 4.58 15.35
CA PHE A 323 -13.41 3.41 15.59
C PHE A 323 -12.73 2.08 15.23
N GLY A 324 -11.49 2.11 14.76
CA GLY A 324 -10.70 0.92 14.46
C GLY A 324 -9.96 0.36 15.69
N PRO A 325 -9.23 -0.75 15.52
CA PRO A 325 -8.32 -1.23 16.55
C PRO A 325 -7.25 -0.18 16.87
N ASP A 326 -7.05 0.07 18.16
CA ASP A 326 -5.96 0.87 18.71
C ASP A 326 -5.38 0.17 19.95
N ASP A 327 -4.16 -0.33 19.82
CA ASP A 327 -3.40 -0.97 20.90
C ASP A 327 -2.19 -0.13 21.34
N GLY A 328 -2.13 1.15 20.97
CA GLY A 328 -1.02 2.05 21.28
C GLY A 328 0.10 2.04 20.24
N THR A 329 0.03 1.19 19.21
CA THR A 329 1.07 1.10 18.19
C THR A 329 0.88 2.15 17.10
N ILE A 330 1.93 2.94 16.88
CA ILE A 330 2.03 3.94 15.82
C ILE A 330 2.69 3.35 14.58
N ALA A 331 2.17 3.72 13.41
CA ALA A 331 2.74 3.40 12.10
C ALA A 331 3.51 4.63 11.55
N PRO A 332 4.83 4.77 11.82
CA PRO A 332 5.57 6.01 11.53
C PRO A 332 5.68 6.32 10.03
N TRP A 333 5.63 5.29 9.18
CA TRP A 333 5.61 5.44 7.72
C TRP A 333 4.37 6.20 7.22
N SER A 334 3.28 6.23 7.99
CA SER A 334 2.05 6.95 7.63
C SER A 334 2.24 8.46 7.56
N TYR A 335 3.23 9.03 8.28
CA TYR A 335 3.58 10.45 8.14
C TYR A 335 4.14 10.74 6.74
N LEU A 336 5.09 9.93 6.29
CA LEU A 336 5.75 10.08 4.99
C LEU A 336 4.73 9.90 3.86
N ALA A 337 3.86 8.90 3.98
CA ALA A 337 2.79 8.65 3.01
C ALA A 337 1.70 9.75 3.01
N SER A 338 1.62 10.57 4.07
CA SER A 338 0.64 11.67 4.15
C SER A 338 1.21 13.05 3.80
N LEU A 339 2.52 13.15 3.50
CA LEU A 339 3.17 14.40 3.11
C LEU A 339 2.50 15.11 1.92
N PRO A 340 2.00 14.41 0.87
CA PRO A 340 1.29 15.07 -0.22
C PRO A 340 0.01 15.78 0.23
N PHE A 341 -0.61 15.34 1.34
CA PHE A 341 -1.90 15.86 1.79
C PHE A 341 -1.77 16.94 2.85
N ALA A 342 -0.85 16.78 3.81
CA ALA A 342 -0.75 17.68 4.97
C ALA A 342 0.71 17.83 5.48
N PRO A 343 1.62 18.36 4.65
CA PRO A 343 3.04 18.47 5.02
C PRO A 343 3.28 19.25 6.31
N GLU A 344 2.42 20.23 6.60
CA GLU A 344 2.48 21.11 7.78
C GLU A 344 2.25 20.38 9.12
N ILE A 345 1.69 19.16 9.12
CA ILE A 345 1.57 18.32 10.33
C ILE A 345 2.47 17.09 10.27
N CYS A 346 2.76 16.60 9.06
CA CYS A 346 3.61 15.43 8.86
C CYS A 346 5.09 15.73 9.11
N LEU A 347 5.61 16.86 8.61
CA LEU A 347 7.02 17.24 8.81
C LEU A 347 7.37 17.48 10.29
N PRO A 348 6.56 18.21 11.07
CA PRO A 348 6.80 18.34 12.51
C PRO A 348 6.74 17.00 13.25
N ALA A 349 5.79 16.12 12.91
CA ALA A 349 5.69 14.78 13.53
C ALA A 349 6.90 13.90 13.19
N LEU A 350 7.38 13.92 11.94
CA LEU A 350 8.58 13.20 11.54
C LEU A 350 9.84 13.72 12.27
N ARG A 351 9.97 15.03 12.45
CA ARG A 351 11.06 15.64 13.24
C ARG A 351 10.94 15.27 14.72
N HIS A 352 9.73 15.31 15.28
CA HIS A 352 9.46 14.89 16.64
C HIS A 352 9.85 13.43 16.87
N LEU A 353 9.50 12.53 15.95
CA LEU A 353 9.88 11.12 16.00
C LEU A 353 11.41 10.97 16.07
N ARG A 354 12.15 11.67 15.20
CA ARG A 354 13.63 11.61 15.21
C ARG A 354 14.26 12.17 16.48
N GLU A 355 13.68 13.23 17.06
CA GLU A 355 14.23 13.91 18.23
C GLU A 355 13.90 13.18 19.53
N ARG A 356 12.70 12.60 19.64
CA ARG A 356 12.19 11.98 20.88
C ARG A 356 12.26 10.46 20.89
N HIS A 357 12.28 9.84 19.71
CA HIS A 357 12.33 8.40 19.52
C HIS A 357 13.40 8.02 18.46
N PRO A 358 14.67 8.45 18.64
CA PRO A 358 15.73 8.18 17.67
C PRO A 358 15.94 6.67 17.42
N GLU A 359 15.61 5.81 18.37
CA GLU A 359 15.63 4.35 18.24
C GLU A 359 14.64 3.79 17.22
N VAL A 360 13.59 4.54 16.88
CA VAL A 360 12.59 4.15 15.87
C VAL A 360 13.10 4.49 14.46
N VAL A 361 14.06 5.41 14.33
CA VAL A 361 14.60 5.86 13.05
C VAL A 361 16.04 5.39 12.90
N ASP A 362 16.24 4.22 12.31
CA ASP A 362 17.57 3.71 11.99
C ASP A 362 17.97 4.12 10.57
N SER A 363 18.99 4.96 10.43
CA SER A 363 19.55 5.33 9.13
C SER A 363 18.49 5.85 8.14
N PHE A 364 17.56 6.67 8.64
CA PHE A 364 16.39 7.20 7.91
C PHE A 364 15.39 6.14 7.42
N ARG A 365 15.42 4.93 8.00
CA ARG A 365 14.38 3.92 7.86
C ARG A 365 13.46 3.94 9.07
N VAL A 366 12.21 3.58 8.84
CA VAL A 366 11.20 3.46 9.90
C VAL A 366 10.57 2.07 9.87
N PRO A 367 10.20 1.48 11.02
CA PRO A 367 9.54 0.19 11.06
C PRO A 367 8.09 0.27 10.57
N SER A 368 7.47 -0.88 10.35
CA SER A 368 6.03 -0.98 10.04
C SER A 368 5.16 -0.45 11.19
N GLY A 369 5.60 -0.64 12.43
CA GLY A 369 5.02 -0.03 13.62
C GLY A 369 5.93 -0.11 14.85
N PHE A 370 5.68 0.72 15.85
CA PHE A 370 6.31 0.68 17.18
C PHE A 370 5.28 1.00 18.27
N ASN A 371 5.50 0.52 19.49
CA ASN A 371 4.64 0.72 20.65
C ASN A 371 5.47 1.24 21.82
#